data_AF-A0A7V3RK08-F1
#
_entry.id   AF-A0A7V3RK08-F1
#
_cell.length_a   1.000
_cell.length_b   1.000
_cell.length_c   1.000
_cell.angle_alpha   90.00
_cell.angle_beta   90.00
_cell.angle_gamma   90.00
#
_symmetry.space_group_name_H-M   'P 1'
#
loop_
_entity.id
_entity.type
_entity.pdbx_description
1 polymer ?
#
loop_
_entity_poly.entity_id
_entity_poly.type
_entity_poly.pdbx_seq_one_letter_code
_entity_poly.pdbx_strand_id
1 'polypeptide(L)'
;MIFINDFTRLYVYFNYYKSELLSFVVKLEIFYLNRWIEIERYDCYHGIVHKDILNKKGKKVRTISFPLVDVKAGVNFAVKDFRENYELYIWRFLNGK
;
A
#
# COMPACT_ATOMS: atom_id res chain seq x y z
N MET A 1 -6.26 -0.82 -10.99
CA MET A 1 -6.99 -0.13 -9.90
C MET A 1 -8.03 -1.06 -9.32
N ILE A 2 -8.17 -1.07 -8.00
CA ILE A 2 -9.22 -1.82 -7.29
C ILE A 2 -10.00 -0.80 -6.45
N PHE A 3 -11.25 -0.51 -6.79
CA PHE A 3 -12.07 0.38 -5.98
C PHE A 3 -12.64 -0.38 -4.78
N ILE A 4 -12.49 0.19 -3.58
CA ILE A 4 -13.15 -0.30 -2.36
C ILE A 4 -14.51 0.40 -2.22
N ASN A 5 -14.54 1.71 -2.45
CA ASN A 5 -15.73 2.55 -2.57
C ASN A 5 -15.38 3.79 -3.42
N ASP A 6 -16.30 4.75 -3.52
CA ASP A 6 -16.13 5.95 -4.35
C ASP A 6 -14.94 6.84 -3.94
N PHE A 7 -14.53 6.76 -2.67
CA PHE A 7 -13.48 7.61 -2.09
C PHE A 7 -12.23 6.85 -1.68
N THR A 8 -12.19 5.54 -1.87
CA THR A 8 -11.08 4.67 -1.43
C THR A 8 -10.77 3.64 -2.51
N ARG A 9 -9.49 3.54 -2.88
CA ARG A 9 -9.04 2.60 -3.90
C ARG A 9 -7.65 2.08 -3.60
N LEU A 10 -7.34 0.94 -4.20
CA LEU A 10 -5.99 0.39 -4.27
C LEU A 10 -5.42 0.63 -5.66
N TYR A 11 -4.26 1.28 -5.71
CA TYR A 11 -3.41 1.28 -6.90
C TYR A 11 -2.46 0.07 -6.81
N VAL A 12 -2.48 -0.77 -7.83
CA VAL A 12 -1.66 -1.99 -7.89
C VAL A 12 -0.80 -1.92 -9.15
N TYR A 13 0.51 -2.07 -8.97
CA TYR A 13 1.49 -2.12 -10.03
C TYR A 13 2.44 -3.29 -9.82
N PHE A 14 2.82 -3.92 -10.92
CA PHE A 14 3.71 -5.05 -10.94
C PHE A 14 4.90 -4.74 -11.84
N ASN A 15 6.08 -5.14 -11.40
CA ASN A 15 7.28 -5.11 -12.21
C ASN A 15 7.78 -6.53 -12.46
N TYR A 16 7.83 -6.92 -13.72
CA TYR A 16 8.24 -8.25 -14.14
C TYR A 16 9.55 -8.19 -14.93
N TYR A 17 10.34 -9.24 -14.81
CA TYR A 17 11.40 -9.56 -15.77
C TYR A 17 11.14 -10.95 -16.35
N LYS A 18 10.91 -11.00 -17.66
CA LYS A 18 10.38 -12.19 -18.34
C LYS A 18 9.07 -12.64 -17.65
N SER A 19 9.05 -13.84 -17.08
CA SER A 19 7.91 -14.43 -16.36
C SER A 19 8.02 -14.33 -14.83
N GLU A 20 9.06 -13.66 -14.31
CA GLU A 20 9.30 -13.55 -12.87
C GLU A 20 8.87 -12.18 -12.34
N LEU A 21 8.06 -12.19 -11.28
CA LEU A 21 7.68 -10.97 -10.57
C LEU A 21 8.88 -10.50 -9.74
N LEU A 22 9.50 -9.39 -10.14
CA LEU A 22 10.65 -8.82 -9.44
C LEU A 22 10.25 -7.97 -8.24
N SER A 23 9.22 -7.13 -8.42
CA SER A 23 8.71 -6.27 -7.37
C SER A 23 7.26 -5.88 -7.65
N PHE A 24 6.59 -5.38 -6.63
CA PHE A 24 5.25 -4.82 -6.77
C PHE A 24 5.11 -3.54 -5.95
N VAL A 25 4.05 -2.81 -6.24
CA VAL A 25 3.57 -1.69 -5.43
C VAL A 25 2.07 -1.83 -5.26
N VAL A 26 1.59 -1.84 -4.02
CA VAL A 26 0.17 -1.71 -3.68
C VAL A 26 0.01 -0.47 -2.81
N LYS A 27 -0.78 0.50 -3.24
CA LYS A 27 -1.04 1.73 -2.50
C LYS A 27 -2.47 1.76 -2.04
N LEU A 28 -2.71 2.14 -0.80
CA LEU A 28 -4.01 2.58 -0.33
C LEU A 28 -4.13 4.08 -0.61
N GLU A 29 -5.09 4.44 -1.45
CA GLU A 29 -5.36 5.81 -1.84
C GLU A 29 -6.77 6.24 -1.40
N ILE A 30 -6.87 7.46 -0.90
CA ILE A 30 -8.15 8.11 -0.61
C ILE A 30 -8.34 9.36 -1.45
N PHE A 31 -9.59 9.67 -1.78
CA PHE A 31 -9.95 10.93 -2.38
C PHE A 31 -10.12 11.99 -1.28
N TYR A 32 -9.19 12.92 -1.19
CA TYR A 32 -9.13 13.94 -0.14
C TYR A 32 -8.58 15.25 -0.71
N LEU A 33 -9.19 16.39 -0.35
CA LEU A 33 -8.87 17.72 -0.90
C LEU A 33 -8.90 17.72 -2.45
N ASN A 34 -9.95 17.15 -3.02
CA ASN A 34 -10.22 17.08 -4.46
C ASN A 34 -9.13 16.39 -5.30
N ARG A 35 -8.41 15.43 -4.71
CA ARG A 35 -7.41 14.62 -5.39
C ARG A 35 -7.24 13.26 -4.71
N TRP A 36 -6.71 12.29 -5.43
CA TRP A 36 -6.27 11.03 -4.84
C TRP A 36 -4.93 11.22 -4.13
N ILE A 37 -4.83 10.75 -2.89
CA ILE A 37 -3.60 10.79 -2.10
C ILE A 37 -3.26 9.40 -1.58
N GLU A 38 -1.97 9.07 -1.60
CA GLU A 38 -1.41 7.84 -1.02
C GLU A 38 -1.28 8.01 0.50
N ILE A 39 -1.85 7.07 1.27
CA ILE A 39 -1.78 7.11 2.74
C ILE A 39 -0.92 6.00 3.33
N GLU A 40 -0.93 4.82 2.70
CA GLU A 40 -0.06 3.70 3.02
C GLU A 40 0.31 2.96 1.73
N ARG A 41 1.49 2.34 1.70
CA ARG A 41 1.98 1.59 0.53
C ARG A 41 2.72 0.34 0.96
N TYR A 42 2.42 -0.76 0.29
CA TYR A 42 3.30 -1.91 0.24
C TYR A 42 4.20 -1.85 -0.99
N ASP A 43 5.49 -2.11 -0.82
CA ASP A 43 6.44 -2.32 -1.90
C ASP A 43 7.47 -3.40 -1.54
N CYS A 44 8.38 -3.70 -2.47
CA CYS A 44 9.49 -4.63 -2.24
C CYS A 44 10.83 -3.96 -2.47
N TYR A 45 11.76 -4.20 -1.56
CA TYR A 45 13.16 -3.79 -1.68
C TYR A 45 14.06 -4.94 -1.25
N HIS A 46 15.02 -5.34 -2.10
CA HIS A 46 15.86 -6.53 -1.91
C HIS A 46 15.09 -7.82 -1.55
N GLY A 47 13.95 -8.03 -2.23
CA GLY A 47 13.11 -9.21 -2.01
C GLY A 47 12.31 -9.21 -0.70
N ILE A 48 12.43 -8.16 0.12
CA ILE A 48 11.70 -8.00 1.37
C ILE A 48 10.48 -7.11 1.12
N VAL A 49 9.31 -7.57 1.55
CA VAL A 49 8.08 -6.80 1.53
C VAL A 49 8.11 -5.76 2.65
N HIS A 50 7.79 -4.52 2.30
CA HIS A 50 7.69 -3.40 3.24
C HIS A 50 6.30 -2.80 3.19
N LYS A 51 5.85 -2.26 4.32
CA LYS A 51 4.70 -1.37 4.44
C LYS A 51 5.18 -0.01 4.91
N ASP A 52 5.05 0.99 4.06
CA ASP A 52 5.33 2.38 4.34
C ASP A 52 4.03 3.11 4.75
N ILE A 53 4.08 3.83 5.87
CA ILE A 53 3.00 4.70 6.36
C ILE A 53 3.40 6.14 6.05
N LEU A 54 2.50 6.91 5.44
CA LEU A 54 2.77 8.28 5.01
C LEU A 54 1.97 9.30 5.83
N ASN A 55 2.55 10.48 6.03
CA ASN A 55 1.82 11.62 6.58
C ASN A 55 1.13 12.45 5.49
N LYS A 56 0.37 13.48 5.91
CA LYS A 56 -0.35 14.41 5.00
C LYS A 56 0.54 15.17 4.01
N LYS A 57 1.86 15.19 4.21
CA LYS A 57 2.84 15.78 3.28
C LYS A 57 3.39 14.75 2.28
N GLY A 58 2.88 13.52 2.28
CA GLY A 58 3.39 12.42 1.46
C GLY A 58 4.77 11.91 1.89
N LYS A 59 5.22 12.24 3.11
CA LYS A 59 6.50 11.75 3.64
C LYS A 59 6.27 10.48 4.44
N LYS A 60 7.17 9.51 4.26
CA LYS A 60 7.22 8.29 5.06
C LYS A 60 7.51 8.62 6.51
N VAL A 61 6.64 8.18 7.42
CA VAL A 61 6.81 8.35 8.86
C VAL A 61 7.20 7.05 9.56
N ARG A 62 6.84 5.91 8.96
CA ARG A 62 7.17 4.59 9.49
C ARG A 62 7.24 3.57 8.36
N THR A 63 8.14 2.60 8.51
CA THR A 63 8.25 1.44 7.64
C THR A 63 8.17 0.18 8.50
N ILE A 64 7.41 -0.81 8.06
CA ILE A 64 7.30 -2.13 8.68
C ILE A 64 7.79 -3.16 7.65
N SER A 65 8.74 -4.00 8.03
CA SER A 65 9.29 -5.05 7.16
C SER A 65 8.63 -6.39 7.44
N PHE A 66 8.40 -7.17 6.39
CA PHE A 66 7.82 -8.51 6.44
C PHE A 66 8.81 -9.50 5.79
N PRO A 67 9.92 -9.86 6.47
CA PRO A 67 10.99 -10.66 5.88
C PRO A 67 10.60 -12.11 5.57
N LEU A 68 9.50 -12.59 6.15
CA LEU A 68 8.97 -13.94 5.93
C LEU A 68 7.90 -14.00 4.83
N VAL A 69 7.50 -12.86 4.27
CA VAL A 69 6.54 -12.80 3.17
C VAL A 69 7.31 -12.73 1.87
N ASP A 70 7.23 -13.77 1.05
CA ASP A 70 7.83 -13.77 -0.28
C ASP A 70 7.12 -12.76 -1.20
N VAL A 71 7.82 -12.31 -2.25
CA VAL A 71 7.33 -11.26 -3.18
C VAL A 71 6.01 -11.65 -3.86
N LYS A 72 5.82 -12.94 -4.20
CA LYS A 72 4.60 -13.41 -4.89
C LYS A 72 3.42 -13.40 -3.94
N ALA A 73 3.61 -13.86 -2.70
CA ALA A 73 2.60 -13.80 -1.65
C ALA A 73 2.33 -12.36 -1.19
N GLY A 74 3.34 -11.48 -1.26
CA GLY A 74 3.28 -10.11 -0.78
C GLY A 74 2.19 -9.26 -1.43
N VAL A 75 1.89 -9.49 -2.70
CA VAL A 75 0.79 -8.80 -3.40
C VAL A 75 -0.55 -9.15 -2.76
N ASN A 76 -0.83 -10.44 -2.62
CA ASN A 76 -2.09 -10.93 -2.05
C ASN A 76 -2.21 -10.51 -0.59
N PHE A 77 -1.10 -10.57 0.15
CA PHE A 77 -1.01 -10.08 1.52
C PHE A 77 -1.38 -8.60 1.63
N ALA A 78 -0.77 -7.74 0.80
CA ALA A 78 -1.02 -6.30 0.80
C ALA A 78 -2.46 -5.95 0.42
N VAL A 79 -3.00 -6.60 -0.63
CA VAL A 79 -4.39 -6.38 -1.05
C VAL A 79 -5.38 -6.83 0.02
N LYS A 80 -5.12 -7.99 0.66
CA LYS A 80 -5.96 -8.50 1.74
C LYS A 80 -5.93 -7.56 2.94
N ASP A 81 -4.74 -7.17 3.40
CA ASP A 81 -4.57 -6.24 4.52
C ASP A 81 -5.34 -4.93 4.29
N PHE A 82 -5.16 -4.29 3.14
CA PHE A 82 -5.88 -3.06 2.86
C PHE A 82 -7.39 -3.28 2.74
N ARG A 83 -7.88 -4.36 2.14
CA ARG A 83 -9.32 -4.62 2.07
C ARG A 83 -9.95 -4.81 3.45
N GLU A 84 -9.26 -5.49 4.36
CA GLU A 84 -9.77 -5.80 5.69
C GLU A 84 -9.60 -4.63 6.68
N ASN A 85 -8.58 -3.78 6.48
CA ASN A 85 -8.18 -2.79 7.49
C ASN A 85 -8.20 -1.31 7.01
N TYR A 86 -8.64 -1.00 5.79
CA TYR A 86 -8.54 0.37 5.23
C TYR A 86 -9.15 1.45 6.12
N GLU A 87 -10.31 1.21 6.74
CA GLU A 87 -10.99 2.21 7.57
C GLU A 87 -10.12 2.67 8.75
N LEU A 88 -9.40 1.73 9.38
CA LEU A 88 -8.46 2.04 10.46
C LEU A 88 -7.28 2.89 9.96
N TYR A 89 -6.75 2.59 8.78
CA TYR A 89 -5.63 3.32 8.21
C TYR A 89 -6.02 4.74 7.78
N ILE A 90 -7.22 4.90 7.22
CA ILE A 90 -7.81 6.21 6.94
C ILE A 90 -7.99 6.98 8.25
N TRP A 91 -8.55 6.36 9.29
CA TRP A 91 -8.72 7.00 10.59
C TRP A 91 -7.38 7.48 11.16
N ARG A 92 -6.33 6.65 11.14
CA ARG A 92 -4.99 7.02 11.59
C ARG A 92 -4.44 8.21 10.81
N PHE A 93 -4.54 8.16 9.48
CA PHE A 93 -4.06 9.23 8.60
C PHE A 93 -4.77 10.57 8.88
N LEU A 94 -6.09 10.56 9.02
CA LEU A 94 -6.88 11.78 9.28
C LEU A 94 -6.56 12.38 10.65
N ASN A 95 -6.31 11.53 11.65
CA ASN A 95 -6.03 11.92 13.04
C ASN A 95 -4.53 12.07 13.37
N GLY A 96 -3.62 11.82 12.41
CA GLY A 96 -2.17 11.94 12.61
C GLY A 96 -1.60 10.93 13.62
N LYS A 97 -2.10 9.69 13.60
CA LYS A 97 -1.68 8.58 14.48
C LYS A 97 -0.78 7.57 13.76
#